data_AF-A0A226Q3B8-F1
#
_entry.id   AF-A0A226Q3B8-F1
#
_cell.length_a   1.000
_cell.length_b   1.000
_cell.length_c   1.000
_cell.angle_alpha   90.00
_cell.angle_beta   90.00
_cell.angle_gamma   90.00
#
_symmetry.space_group_name_H-M   'P 1'
#
loop_
_entity.id
_entity.type
_entity.pdbx_description
1 polymer ?
#
loop_
_entity_poly.entity_id
_entity_poly.type
_entity_poly.pdbx_seq_one_letter_code
_entity_poly.pdbx_strand_id
1 'polypeptide(L)' 'MKEKKQPLEITGRQYDPSDYESDSFLGAALSETHEQVSDVYAEGTIEAAVDHENGSDIPLSPRE' A
#
# COMPACT_ATOMS: atom_id res chain seq x y z
N MET A 1 -0.34 -28.62 17.05
CA MET A 1 -0.12 -27.36 17.80
C MET A 1 -1.46 -26.65 17.96
N LYS A 2 -1.75 -26.00 19.09
CA LYS A 2 -2.97 -25.17 19.24
C LYS A 2 -2.69 -23.81 18.61
N GLU A 3 -3.34 -23.50 17.49
CA GLU A 3 -3.35 -22.15 16.93
C GLU A 3 -4.00 -21.21 17.96
N LYS A 4 -3.23 -20.24 18.47
CA LYS A 4 -3.76 -19.15 19.28
C LYS A 4 -4.45 -18.16 18.33
N LYS A 5 -5.70 -18.44 17.94
CA LYS A 5 -6.53 -17.47 17.21
C LYS A 5 -6.77 -16.28 18.12
N GLN A 6 -6.01 -15.21 17.92
CA GLN A 6 -6.28 -13.92 18.53
C GLN A 6 -7.62 -13.44 17.96
N PRO A 7 -8.60 -13.06 18.81
CA PRO A 7 -9.86 -12.50 18.32
C PRO A 7 -9.57 -11.20 17.55
N LEU A 8 -10.06 -11.10 16.32
CA LEU A 8 -9.99 -9.89 15.50
C LEU A 8 -11.03 -8.87 16.01
N GLU A 9 -10.68 -8.14 17.07
CA GLU A 9 -11.45 -6.99 17.54
C GLU A 9 -11.18 -5.80 16.59
N ILE A 10 -12.04 -5.63 15.58
CA ILE A 10 -11.90 -4.61 14.54
C ILE A 10 -12.67 -3.31 14.82
N THR A 11 -13.74 -3.39 15.62
CA THR A 11 -14.62 -2.24 15.89
C THR A 11 -13.85 -1.13 16.60
N GLY A 12 -13.77 0.05 15.97
CA GLY A 12 -13.14 1.24 16.55
C GLY A 12 -11.61 1.24 16.56
N ARG A 13 -10.98 0.19 16.02
CA ARG A 13 -9.52 0.18 15.83
C ARG A 13 -9.15 1.12 14.69
N GLN A 14 -8.11 1.92 14.90
CA GLN A 14 -7.47 2.76 13.89
C GLN A 14 -5.99 2.37 13.83
N TYR A 15 -5.33 2.73 12.74
CA TYR A 15 -3.88 2.59 12.61
C TYR A 15 -3.17 3.36 13.73
N ASP A 16 -2.21 2.70 14.37
CA ASP A 16 -1.25 3.30 15.29
C ASP A 16 0.18 3.15 14.72
N PRO A 17 1.09 4.13 14.88
CA PRO A 17 2.47 4.00 14.37
C PRO A 17 3.22 2.75 14.87
N SER A 18 2.88 2.24 16.05
CA SER A 18 3.45 0.98 16.55
C SER A 18 2.97 -0.27 15.79
N ASP A 19 1.93 -0.16 14.96
CA ASP A 19 1.43 -1.27 14.15
C ASP A 19 2.44 -1.75 13.10
N TYR A 20 3.42 -0.92 12.72
CA TYR A 20 4.57 -1.32 11.88
C TYR A 20 5.40 -2.45 12.49
N GLU A 21 5.43 -2.55 13.83
CA GLU A 21 6.15 -3.60 14.56
C GLU A 21 5.20 -4.70 15.07
N SER A 22 3.92 -4.68 14.67
CA SER A 22 2.91 -5.57 15.21
C SER A 22 3.04 -6.99 14.67
N ASP A 23 3.13 -7.96 15.57
CA ASP A 23 3.02 -9.40 15.24
C ASP A 23 1.56 -9.83 14.96
N SER A 24 0.59 -8.92 15.10
CA SER A 24 -0.82 -9.23 14.88
C SER A 24 -1.21 -8.99 13.42
N PHE A 25 -2.01 -9.90 12.87
CA PHE A 25 -2.51 -9.76 11.49
C PHE A 25 -3.22 -8.42 11.24
N LEU A 26 -4.05 -7.96 12.19
CA LEU A 26 -4.75 -6.67 12.05
C LEU A 26 -3.79 -5.48 12.06
N GLY A 27 -2.79 -5.47 12.94
CA GLY A 27 -1.80 -4.40 12.99
C GLY A 27 -0.98 -4.35 11.71
N ALA A 28 -0.46 -5.50 11.27
CA ALA A 28 0.28 -5.63 10.02
C ALA A 28 -0.55 -5.14 8.82
N ALA A 29 -1.81 -5.56 8.69
CA ALA A 29 -2.68 -5.12 7.60
C ALA A 29 -2.97 -3.60 7.64
N LEU A 30 -3.21 -3.04 8.82
CA LEU A 30 -3.43 -1.59 8.98
C LEU A 30 -2.18 -0.80 8.59
N SER A 31 -1.01 -1.25 9.02
CA SER A 31 0.28 -0.65 8.67
C SER A 31 0.54 -0.71 7.16
N GLU A 32 0.35 -1.87 6.53
CA GLU A 32 0.57 -2.06 5.08
C GLU A 32 -0.33 -1.14 4.24
N THR A 33 -1.61 -0.96 4.63
CA THR A 33 -2.49 -0.03 3.92
C THR A 33 -2.14 1.44 4.17
N HIS A 34 -1.60 1.77 5.35
CA HIS A 34 -1.12 3.12 5.64
C HIS A 34 0.11 3.46 4.80
N GLU A 35 1.05 2.52 4.67
CA GLU A 35 2.24 2.65 3.82
C GLU A 35 1.85 2.85 2.36
N GLN A 36 1.02 1.98 1.79
CA GLN A 36 0.57 2.10 0.40
C GLN A 36 -0.08 3.45 0.09
N VAL A 37 -0.90 3.99 1.00
CA VAL A 37 -1.53 5.31 0.83
C VAL A 37 -0.48 6.43 0.91
N SER A 38 0.47 6.31 1.83
CA SER A 38 1.58 7.26 1.96
C SER A 38 2.47 7.25 0.73
N ASP A 39 2.81 6.08 0.20
CA ASP A 39 3.64 5.90 -0.98
C ASP A 39 2.97 6.52 -2.20
N VAL A 40 1.69 6.25 -2.43
CA VAL A 40 0.93 6.90 -3.53
C VAL A 40 0.94 8.43 -3.39
N TYR A 41 0.86 8.95 -2.17
CA TYR A 41 0.93 10.39 -1.94
C TYR A 41 2.33 10.97 -2.15
N ALA A 42 3.37 10.26 -1.72
CA ALA A 42 4.76 10.72 -1.76
C ALA A 42 5.42 10.52 -3.14
N GLU A 43 5.23 9.36 -3.76
CA GLU A 43 5.73 9.04 -5.11
C GLU A 43 4.91 9.72 -6.20
N GLY A 44 3.64 10.03 -5.93
CA GLY A 44 2.75 10.67 -6.89
C GLY A 44 2.31 9.72 -8.01
N THR A 45 1.92 10.27 -9.16
CA THR A 45 1.44 9.47 -10.30
C THR A 45 2.62 8.82 -11.04
N ILE A 46 2.59 7.50 -11.20
CA ILE A 46 3.49 6.79 -12.12
C ILE A 46 3.08 7.15 -13.57
N GLU A 47 3.82 8.06 -14.21
CA GLU A 47 3.67 8.33 -15.64
C GLU A 47 4.39 7.22 -16.44
N ALA A 48 3.62 6.32 -17.03
CA ALA A 48 4.16 5.30 -17.93
C ALA A 48 4.53 5.94 -19.28
N ALA A 49 5.81 6.27 -19.47
CA ALA A 49 6.37 6.64 -20.77
C ALA A 49 7.18 5.46 -21.35
N VAL A 50 6.95 5.13 -22.62
CA VAL A 50 7.79 4.19 -23.36
C VAL A 50 8.87 5.01 -24.07
N ASP A 51 10.09 4.92 -23.57
CA ASP A 51 11.26 5.50 -24.24
C ASP A 51 11.50 4.76 -25.56
N HIS A 52 11.51 5.49 -26.68
CA HIS A 52 11.84 4.94 -27.99
C HIS A 52 13.20 5.48 -28.39
N GLU A 53 14.21 4.61 -28.55
CA GLU A 53 15.61 4.95 -28.83
C GLU A 53 15.86 5.84 -30.07
N ASN A 54 14.82 6.24 -30.82
CA ASN A 54 14.89 7.26 -31.86
C ASN A 54 13.51 7.91 -32.21
N GLY A 55 12.58 8.03 -31.26
CA GLY A 55 11.23 8.55 -31.52
C GLY A 55 10.68 9.38 -30.36
N SER A 56 9.81 10.36 -30.64
CA SER A 56 9.20 11.20 -29.60
C SER A 56 8.42 10.35 -28.59
N ASP A 57 8.59 10.64 -27.29
CA ASP A 57 7.88 9.97 -26.21
C ASP A 57 6.37 10.00 -26.44
N ILE A 58 5.77 8.81 -26.44
CA ILE A 58 4.32 8.64 -26.59
C ILE A 58 3.74 8.41 -25.19
N PRO A 59 2.95 9.35 -24.65
CA PRO A 59 2.32 9.15 -23.35
C PRO A 59 1.33 7.98 -23.43
N LEU A 60 1.48 6.99 -22.55
CA LEU A 60 0.50 5.93 -22.40
C LEU A 60 -0.65 6.45 -21.54
N SER A 61 -1.62 7.13 -22.16
CA SER A 61 -2.85 7.50 -21.46
C SER A 61 -3.59 6.22 -21.03
N PRO A 62 -4.01 6.08 -19.77
CA PRO A 62 -4.92 5.03 -19.36
C PRO A 62 -6.21 5.12 -20.19
N ARG A 63 -6.66 3.99 -20.74
CA ARG A 63 -7.96 3.92 -21.43
C ARG A 63 -9.07 4.20 -20.42
N GLU A 64 -9.98 5.10 -20.79
CA GLU A 64 -11.25 5.38 -20.09
C GLU A 64 -12.15 4.14 -19.96
#